data_AF-A0A953VR91-F1
#
_entry.id   AF-A0A953VR91-F1
#
_cell.length_a   1.000
_cell.length_b   1.000
_cell.length_c   1.000
_cell.angle_alpha   90.00
_cell.angle_beta   90.00
_cell.angle_gamma   90.00
#
_symmetry.space_group_name_H-M   'P 1'
#
loop_
_entity.id
_entity.type
_entity.pdbx_description
1 polymer ?
#
loop_
_entity_poly.entity_id
_entity_poly.type
_entity_poly.pdbx_seq_one_letter_code
_entity_poly.pdbx_strand_id
1 'polypeptide(L)'
;MNEDDVPLLSTPSLTALILHQAAAGPVTLDSLSAALDALFDTANVAPAASLDERRALLDNQLAELAVAGLLRQGEDGLRLTDRGQDALFRHPNGVDGSDLVAYPEYAAHVRRTESAPAGMDPRGSSYDEGYAARRSGQNFTANPYTLNTVDHQSWENGWMQALDDESVGGS
;
A
#
# COMPACT_ATOMS: atom_id res chain seq x y z
N MET A 1 -8.23 9.95 -14.13
CA MET A 1 -8.01 8.64 -14.75
C MET A 1 -7.60 7.77 -13.57
N ASN A 2 -8.54 6.96 -13.07
CA ASN A 2 -8.35 6.27 -11.79
C ASN A 2 -7.36 5.12 -11.96
N GLU A 3 -6.56 4.88 -10.94
CA GLU A 3 -5.60 3.77 -10.81
C GLU A 3 -6.31 2.39 -10.67
N ASP A 4 -7.62 2.33 -10.93
CA ASP A 4 -8.51 1.17 -10.80
C ASP A 4 -8.67 0.32 -12.08
N ASP A 5 -8.04 0.69 -13.20
CA ASP A 5 -8.36 0.10 -14.53
C ASP A 5 -7.69 -1.26 -14.83
N VAL A 6 -7.29 -2.03 -13.80
CA VAL A 6 -6.94 -3.45 -13.95
C VAL A 6 -7.45 -4.26 -12.74
N PRO A 7 -8.69 -4.81 -12.77
CA PRO A 7 -9.28 -5.52 -11.64
C PRO A 7 -8.46 -6.75 -11.15
N LEU A 8 -7.60 -7.29 -12.01
CA LEU A 8 -6.72 -8.43 -11.72
C LEU A 8 -5.50 -8.09 -10.85
N LEU A 9 -5.08 -6.82 -10.79
CA LEU A 9 -3.95 -6.37 -9.97
C LEU A 9 -4.38 -5.64 -8.68
N SER A 10 -5.67 -5.66 -8.36
CA SER A 10 -6.15 -5.15 -7.08
C SER A 10 -5.64 -6.03 -5.92
N THR A 11 -5.33 -5.40 -4.78
CA THR A 11 -4.88 -6.06 -3.55
C THR A 11 -5.76 -7.26 -3.13
N PRO A 12 -7.11 -7.19 -3.20
CA PRO A 12 -7.96 -8.33 -2.86
C PRO A 12 -7.79 -9.50 -3.82
N SER A 13 -7.75 -9.25 -5.13
CA SER A 13 -7.57 -10.29 -6.15
C SER A 13 -6.23 -11.02 -6.02
N LEU A 14 -5.14 -10.27 -5.78
CA LEU A 14 -3.81 -10.85 -5.53
C LEU A 14 -3.80 -11.69 -4.26
N THR A 15 -4.42 -11.19 -3.19
CA THR A 15 -4.50 -11.91 -1.93
C THR A 15 -5.32 -13.20 -2.07
N ALA A 16 -6.43 -13.17 -2.81
CA ALA A 16 -7.22 -14.36 -3.10
C ALA A 16 -6.37 -15.41 -3.83
N LEU A 17 -5.66 -15.00 -4.89
CA LEU A 17 -4.77 -15.88 -5.66
C LEU A 17 -3.73 -16.56 -4.75
N ILE A 18 -3.07 -15.79 -3.90
CA ILE A 18 -2.05 -16.28 -2.99
C ILE A 18 -2.63 -17.29 -2.00
N LEU A 19 -3.75 -16.94 -1.34
CA LEU A 19 -4.36 -17.80 -0.32
C LEU A 19 -4.93 -19.09 -0.92
N HIS A 20 -5.56 -19.03 -2.10
CA HIS A 20 -6.07 -20.22 -2.79
C HIS A 20 -4.94 -21.15 -3.22
N GLN A 21 -3.82 -20.62 -3.74
CA GLN A 21 -2.67 -21.47 -4.05
C GLN A 21 -1.99 -22.03 -2.79
N ALA A 22 -1.89 -21.24 -1.74
CA ALA A 22 -1.34 -21.69 -0.46
C ALA A 22 -2.20 -22.76 0.21
N ALA A 23 -3.51 -22.79 -0.06
CA ALA A 23 -4.41 -23.85 0.39
C ALA A 23 -4.18 -25.17 -0.37
N ALA A 24 -3.80 -25.11 -1.65
CA ALA A 24 -3.50 -26.29 -2.46
C ALA A 24 -2.11 -26.89 -2.16
N GLY A 25 -1.16 -26.08 -1.69
CA GLY A 25 0.18 -26.52 -1.33
C GLY A 25 1.13 -25.37 -1.01
N PRO A 26 2.42 -25.66 -0.75
CA PRO A 26 3.42 -24.62 -0.54
C PRO A 26 3.54 -23.71 -1.76
N VAL A 27 3.62 -22.40 -1.52
CA VAL A 27 3.76 -21.39 -2.57
C VAL A 27 5.12 -20.72 -2.53
N THR A 28 5.63 -20.45 -3.72
CA THR A 28 6.84 -19.68 -3.99
C THR A 28 6.50 -18.52 -4.91
N LEU A 29 7.32 -17.47 -4.91
CA LEU A 29 7.14 -16.31 -5.79
C LEU A 29 7.05 -16.73 -7.26
N ASP A 30 7.86 -17.71 -7.69
CA ASP A 30 7.85 -18.20 -9.07
C ASP A 30 6.55 -18.94 -9.40
N SER A 31 6.04 -19.78 -8.49
CA SER A 31 4.76 -20.46 -8.68
C SER A 31 3.58 -19.50 -8.76
N LEU A 32 3.62 -18.40 -7.99
CA LEU A 32 2.58 -17.38 -7.99
C LEU A 32 2.66 -16.48 -9.22
N SER A 33 3.87 -16.15 -9.68
CA SER A 33 4.08 -15.44 -10.95
C SER A 33 3.51 -16.24 -12.11
N ALA A 34 3.79 -17.54 -12.17
CA ALA A 34 3.25 -18.42 -13.21
C ALA A 34 1.71 -18.55 -13.14
N ALA A 35 1.14 -18.61 -11.93
CA ALA A 35 -0.31 -18.64 -11.76
C ALA A 35 -0.98 -17.33 -12.20
N LEU A 36 -0.33 -16.19 -11.91
CA LEU A 36 -0.80 -14.87 -12.34
C LEU A 36 -0.72 -14.71 -13.87
N ASP A 37 0.36 -15.17 -14.49
CA ASP A 37 0.49 -15.20 -15.96
C ASP A 37 -0.61 -16.06 -16.60
N ALA A 38 -0.87 -17.26 -16.06
CA ALA A 38 -1.94 -18.13 -16.54
C ALA A 38 -3.35 -17.50 -16.40
N LEU A 39 -3.56 -16.67 -15.37
CA LEU A 39 -4.80 -15.91 -15.21
C LEU A 39 -4.96 -14.85 -16.29
N PHE A 40 -3.91 -14.09 -16.61
CA PHE A 40 -3.92 -13.11 -17.70
C PHE A 40 -4.19 -13.78 -19.05
N ASP A 41 -3.54 -14.92 -19.32
CA ASP A 41 -3.76 -15.71 -20.52
C ASP A 41 -5.21 -16.21 -20.62
N THR A 42 -5.77 -16.72 -19.52
CA THR A 42 -7.16 -17.21 -19.45
C THR A 42 -8.17 -16.07 -19.65
N ALA A 43 -7.89 -14.89 -19.08
CA ALA A 43 -8.71 -13.70 -19.27
C ALA A 43 -8.53 -13.07 -20.66
N ASN A 44 -7.53 -13.50 -21.43
CA ASN A 44 -7.12 -12.89 -22.68
C ASN A 44 -6.85 -11.38 -22.53
N VAL A 45 -6.25 -11.00 -21.40
CA VAL A 45 -5.90 -9.63 -21.05
C VAL A 45 -4.38 -9.52 -21.00
N ALA A 46 -3.81 -8.60 -21.76
CA ALA A 46 -2.39 -8.30 -21.63
C ALA A 46 -2.14 -7.58 -20.29
N PRO A 47 -1.19 -8.05 -19.46
CA PRO A 47 -0.84 -7.36 -18.23
C PRO A 47 -0.30 -5.97 -18.55
N ALA A 48 -0.86 -4.95 -17.91
CA ALA A 48 -0.37 -3.58 -18.03
C ALA A 48 0.98 -3.38 -17.34
N ALA A 49 1.21 -4.09 -16.24
CA ALA A 49 2.46 -4.07 -15.48
C ALA A 49 3.48 -5.06 -16.06
N SER A 50 4.75 -4.68 -16.02
CA SER A 50 5.87 -5.53 -16.41
C SER A 50 6.01 -6.75 -15.50
N LEU A 51 6.82 -7.73 -15.92
CA LEU A 51 7.10 -8.91 -15.11
C LEU A 51 7.72 -8.53 -13.76
N ASP A 52 8.68 -7.60 -13.75
CA ASP A 52 9.37 -7.19 -12.53
C ASP A 52 8.43 -6.46 -11.55
N GLU A 53 7.57 -5.59 -12.05
CA GLU A 53 6.56 -4.91 -11.23
C GLU A 53 5.57 -5.90 -10.62
N ARG A 54 5.08 -6.87 -11.40
CA ARG A 54 4.17 -7.91 -10.90
C ARG A 54 4.84 -8.80 -9.84
N ARG A 55 6.12 -9.14 -10.03
CA ARG A 55 6.89 -9.87 -9.02
C ARG A 55 7.08 -9.07 -7.74
N ALA A 56 7.37 -7.78 -7.84
CA ALA A 56 7.50 -6.91 -6.68
C ALA A 56 6.17 -6.79 -5.90
N LEU A 57 5.05 -6.68 -6.61
CA LEU A 57 3.71 -6.67 -6.00
C LEU A 57 3.41 -7.97 -5.25
N LEU A 58 3.69 -9.12 -5.87
CA LEU A 58 3.51 -10.43 -5.23
C LEU A 58 4.40 -10.59 -4.00
N ASP A 59 5.67 -10.18 -4.09
CA ASP A 59 6.62 -10.26 -2.97
C ASP A 59 6.18 -9.40 -1.78
N ASN A 60 5.76 -8.16 -2.06
CA ASN A 60 5.20 -7.28 -1.04
C ASN A 60 3.95 -7.89 -0.39
N GLN A 61 3.03 -8.44 -1.18
CA GLN A 61 1.82 -9.04 -0.64
C GLN A 61 2.11 -10.28 0.21
N LEU A 62 3.09 -11.10 -0.19
CA LEU A 62 3.52 -12.26 0.62
C LEU A 62 4.09 -11.81 1.96
N ALA A 63 4.89 -10.74 1.98
CA ALA A 63 5.44 -10.18 3.21
C ALA A 63 4.33 -9.70 4.15
N GLU A 64 3.33 -8.98 3.62
CA GLU A 64 2.17 -8.53 4.40
C GLU A 64 1.36 -9.68 5.00
N LEU A 65 1.08 -10.72 4.21
CA LEU A 65 0.32 -11.88 4.66
C LEU A 65 1.10 -12.73 5.68
N ALA A 66 2.44 -12.78 5.55
CA ALA A 66 3.30 -13.41 6.54
C ALA A 66 3.32 -12.61 7.86
N VAL A 67 3.37 -11.28 7.78
CA VAL A 67 3.27 -10.38 8.95
C VAL A 67 1.93 -10.54 9.66
N ALA A 68 0.82 -10.64 8.92
CA ALA A 68 -0.51 -10.93 9.46
C ALA A 68 -0.64 -12.36 10.03
N GLY A 69 0.37 -13.21 9.84
CA GLY A 69 0.39 -14.59 10.30
C GLY A 69 -0.55 -15.51 9.52
N LEU A 70 -0.99 -15.10 8.33
CA LEU A 70 -1.81 -15.92 7.43
C LEU A 70 -0.94 -16.93 6.67
N LEU A 71 0.31 -16.57 6.42
CA LEU A 71 1.32 -17.43 5.82
C LEU A 71 2.48 -17.66 6.79
N ARG A 72 3.13 -18.81 6.68
CA ARG A 72 4.34 -19.15 7.42
C ARG A 72 5.37 -19.79 6.51
N GLN A 73 6.65 -19.46 6.71
CA GLN A 73 7.76 -20.12 6.03
C GLN A 73 7.83 -21.61 6.41
N GLY A 74 7.78 -22.48 5.41
CA GLY A 74 8.09 -23.91 5.51
C GLY A 74 9.35 -24.27 4.72
N GLU A 75 9.65 -25.58 4.63
CA GLU A 75 10.85 -26.07 3.94
C GLU A 75 10.81 -25.83 2.43
N ASP A 76 9.63 -25.97 1.81
CA ASP A 76 9.44 -25.87 0.34
C ASP A 76 8.87 -24.52 -0.12
N GLY A 77 8.73 -23.55 0.78
CA GLY A 77 8.07 -22.27 0.52
C GLY A 77 7.09 -21.84 1.61
N LEU A 78 6.27 -20.84 1.30
CA LEU A 78 5.27 -20.32 2.23
C LEU A 78 4.05 -21.24 2.25
N ARG A 79 3.53 -21.51 3.44
CA ARG A 79 2.35 -22.36 3.67
C ARG A 79 1.27 -21.60 4.40
N LEU A 80 0.02 -21.91 4.09
CA LEU A 80 -1.14 -21.36 4.76
C LEU A 80 -1.19 -21.84 6.22
N THR A 81 -1.44 -20.92 7.16
CA THR A 81 -1.66 -21.26 8.57
C THR A 81 -3.14 -21.56 8.83
N ASP A 82 -3.48 -22.11 10.00
CA ASP A 82 -4.90 -22.29 10.40
C ASP A 82 -5.66 -20.96 10.36
N ARG A 83 -5.00 -19.87 10.78
CA ARG A 83 -5.54 -18.50 10.68
C ARG A 83 -5.74 -18.07 9.23
N GLY A 84 -4.81 -18.40 8.34
CA GLY A 84 -4.92 -18.17 6.90
C GLY A 84 -6.08 -18.95 6.27
N GLN A 85 -6.31 -20.18 6.71
CA GLN A 85 -7.47 -20.99 6.30
C GLN A 85 -8.79 -20.36 6.75
N ASP A 86 -8.89 -19.92 8.00
CA ASP A 86 -10.07 -19.22 8.50
C ASP A 86 -10.33 -17.89 7.76
N ALA A 87 -9.26 -17.17 7.41
CA ALA A 87 -9.35 -15.94 6.62
C ALA A 87 -9.87 -16.22 5.22
N LEU A 88 -9.35 -17.25 4.55
CA LEU A 88 -9.82 -17.69 3.23
C LEU A 88 -11.28 -18.17 3.25
N PHE A 89 -11.68 -18.88 4.31
CA PHE A 89 -13.07 -19.33 4.47
C PHE A 89 -14.04 -18.15 4.64
N ARG A 90 -13.65 -17.13 5.42
CA ARG A 90 -14.47 -15.93 5.64
C ARG A 90 -14.48 -14.98 4.45
N HIS A 91 -13.38 -14.90 3.72
CA HIS A 91 -13.16 -13.99 2.60
C HIS A 91 -12.64 -14.76 1.37
N PRO A 92 -13.50 -15.53 0.67
CA PRO A 92 -13.09 -16.37 -0.46
C PRO A 92 -12.57 -15.57 -1.66
N ASN A 93 -12.89 -14.26 -1.72
CA ASN A 93 -12.43 -13.34 -2.76
C ASN A 93 -11.16 -12.56 -2.37
N GLY A 94 -10.49 -12.96 -1.28
CA GLY A 94 -9.32 -12.29 -0.74
C GLY A 94 -9.65 -11.29 0.36
N VAL A 95 -8.62 -10.91 1.12
CA VAL A 95 -8.71 -9.90 2.18
C VAL A 95 -8.03 -8.62 1.70
N ASP A 96 -8.53 -7.47 2.14
CA ASP A 96 -7.91 -6.15 1.87
C ASP A 96 -7.15 -5.61 3.10
N GLY A 97 -6.53 -4.43 2.96
CA GLY A 97 -5.82 -3.78 4.06
C GLY A 97 -6.72 -3.46 5.27
N SER A 98 -8.00 -3.18 5.06
CA SER A 98 -8.97 -2.89 6.13
C SER A 98 -9.29 -4.16 6.93
N ASP A 99 -9.41 -5.30 6.25
CA ASP A 99 -9.57 -6.62 6.86
C ASP A 99 -8.29 -7.06 7.60
N LEU A 100 -7.11 -6.72 7.06
CA LEU A 100 -5.84 -7.07 7.67
C LEU A 100 -5.54 -6.29 8.96
N VAL A 101 -5.99 -5.04 9.06
CA VAL A 101 -5.86 -4.21 10.28
C VAL A 101 -6.63 -4.80 11.48
N ALA A 102 -7.60 -5.69 11.25
CA ALA A 102 -8.25 -6.44 12.33
C ALA A 102 -7.29 -7.42 13.05
N TYR A 103 -6.17 -7.80 12.43
CA TYR A 103 -5.16 -8.65 13.05
C TYR A 103 -4.16 -7.80 13.86
N PRO A 104 -3.98 -8.06 15.18
CA PRO A 104 -3.16 -7.22 16.04
C PRO A 104 -1.68 -7.20 15.66
N GLU A 105 -1.16 -8.28 15.07
CA GLU A 105 0.22 -8.37 14.57
C GLU A 105 0.44 -7.47 13.34
N TYR A 106 -0.53 -7.43 12.41
CA TYR A 106 -0.49 -6.54 11.25
C TYR A 106 -0.74 -5.08 11.65
N ALA A 107 -1.70 -4.81 12.54
CA ALA A 107 -1.91 -3.47 13.08
C ALA A 107 -0.67 -2.93 13.81
N ALA A 108 0.08 -3.78 14.53
CA ALA A 108 1.34 -3.41 15.15
C ALA A 108 2.47 -3.19 14.12
N HIS A 109 2.46 -3.93 13.01
CA HIS A 109 3.37 -3.72 11.90
C HIS A 109 3.07 -2.41 11.17
N VAL A 110 1.81 -2.15 10.79
CA VAL A 110 1.35 -0.89 10.19
C VAL A 110 1.69 0.27 11.10
N ARG A 111 1.37 0.21 12.40
CA ARG A 111 1.79 1.26 13.33
C ARG A 111 3.30 1.43 13.40
N ARG A 112 4.10 0.36 13.25
CA ARG A 112 5.57 0.45 13.27
C ARG A 112 6.14 0.93 11.95
N THR A 113 5.50 0.68 10.82
CA THR A 113 5.90 1.20 9.50
C THR A 113 5.42 2.63 9.29
N GLU A 114 4.26 3.00 9.84
CA GLU A 114 3.75 4.38 9.94
C GLU A 114 4.49 5.21 11.01
N SER A 115 4.92 4.59 12.11
CA SER A 115 5.72 5.25 13.17
C SER A 115 7.23 5.11 12.97
N ALA A 116 7.69 4.26 12.06
CA ALA A 116 8.99 4.47 11.45
C ALA A 116 8.84 5.79 10.69
N PRO A 117 9.77 6.75 10.81
CA PRO A 117 9.67 7.97 10.03
C PRO A 117 9.60 7.52 8.58
N ALA A 118 8.42 7.66 7.98
CA ALA A 118 8.20 7.51 6.57
C ALA A 118 9.16 8.52 5.93
N GLY A 119 10.34 8.02 5.55
CA GLY A 119 11.28 8.76 4.77
C GLY A 119 10.60 9.09 3.46
N MET A 120 10.18 10.35 3.33
CA MET A 120 9.80 11.00 2.09
C MET A 120 8.66 10.34 1.31
N ASP A 121 7.42 10.61 1.74
CA ASP A 121 6.44 11.01 0.74
C ASP A 121 6.82 12.44 0.30
N PRO A 122 7.25 12.70 -0.96
CA PRO A 122 7.57 14.06 -1.42
C PRO A 122 6.38 15.03 -1.27
N ARG A 123 5.15 14.51 -1.14
CA ARG A 123 3.95 15.31 -0.88
C ARG A 123 3.86 15.80 0.57
N GLY A 124 4.36 15.00 1.53
CA GLY A 124 4.42 15.36 2.95
C GLY A 124 5.50 16.42 3.22
N SER A 125 6.67 16.29 2.59
CA SER A 125 7.75 17.29 2.72
C SER A 125 7.28 18.68 2.26
N SER A 126 6.67 18.78 1.08
CA SER A 126 6.22 20.05 0.53
C SER A 126 5.13 20.71 1.37
N TYR A 127 4.19 19.93 1.90
CA TYR A 127 3.15 20.42 2.82
C TYR A 127 3.73 20.93 4.15
N ASP A 128 4.58 20.12 4.78
CA ASP A 128 5.23 20.49 6.05
C ASP A 128 6.14 21.71 5.87
N GLU A 129 6.82 21.83 4.73
CA GLU A 129 7.61 23.01 4.36
C GLU A 129 6.74 24.27 4.24
N GLY A 130 5.55 24.16 3.64
CA GLY A 130 4.58 25.26 3.54
C GLY A 130 4.06 25.71 4.90
N TYR A 131 3.69 24.75 5.74
CA TYR A 131 3.25 25.00 7.12
C TYR A 131 4.36 25.68 7.94
N ALA A 132 5.58 25.16 7.88
CA ALA A 132 6.75 25.72 8.56
C ALA A 132 7.13 27.11 8.03
N ALA A 133 6.98 27.35 6.72
CA ALA A 133 7.26 28.63 6.10
C ALA A 133 6.34 29.73 6.66
N ARG A 134 5.03 29.47 6.79
CA ARG A 134 4.09 30.41 7.42
C ARG A 134 4.44 30.68 8.88
N ARG A 135 4.71 29.63 9.66
CA ARG A 135 5.12 29.73 11.08
C ARG A 135 6.43 30.48 11.28
N SER A 136 7.29 30.47 10.26
CA SER A 136 8.55 31.22 10.22
C SER A 136 8.38 32.65 9.66
N GLY A 137 7.15 33.07 9.32
CA GLY A 137 6.82 34.41 8.82
C GLY A 137 7.09 34.61 7.32
N GLN A 138 7.35 33.55 6.55
CA GLN A 138 7.54 33.64 5.11
C GLN A 138 6.21 33.92 4.39
N ASN A 139 6.28 34.68 3.30
CA ASN A 139 5.12 35.05 2.49
C ASN A 139 4.65 33.84 1.64
N PHE A 140 3.37 33.78 1.30
CA PHE A 140 2.78 32.77 0.42
C PHE A 140 3.48 32.68 -0.95
N THR A 141 4.00 33.80 -1.47
CA THR A 141 4.75 33.82 -2.74
C THR A 141 6.18 33.26 -2.63
N ALA A 142 6.63 32.84 -1.44
CA ALA A 142 7.95 32.26 -1.21
C ALA A 142 8.00 30.75 -1.53
N ASN A 143 6.92 30.20 -2.09
CA ASN A 143 6.86 28.81 -2.54
C ASN A 143 8.03 28.50 -3.50
N PRO A 144 8.92 27.56 -3.15
CA PRO A 144 10.08 27.24 -3.99
C PRO A 144 9.73 26.37 -5.21
N TYR A 145 8.51 25.82 -5.27
CA TYR A 145 8.08 24.90 -6.32
C TYR A 145 7.51 25.64 -7.55
N THR A 146 7.58 25.00 -8.71
CA THR A 146 7.02 25.55 -9.96
C THR A 146 5.49 25.53 -9.94
N LEU A 147 4.85 26.60 -10.42
CA LEU A 147 3.41 26.65 -10.63
C LEU A 147 2.89 25.45 -11.44
N ASN A 148 1.76 24.88 -11.04
CA ASN A 148 1.11 23.67 -11.60
C ASN A 148 1.80 22.34 -11.30
N THR A 149 2.67 22.25 -10.29
CA THR A 149 3.11 20.95 -9.74
C THR A 149 2.28 20.57 -8.52
N VAL A 150 2.25 19.26 -8.23
CA VAL A 150 1.61 18.73 -7.01
C VAL A 150 2.29 19.28 -5.74
N ASP A 151 3.61 19.48 -5.80
CA ASP A 151 4.39 20.05 -4.69
C ASP A 151 4.03 21.52 -4.42
N HIS A 152 3.80 22.31 -5.47
CA HIS A 152 3.32 23.68 -5.34
C HIS A 152 1.98 23.75 -4.62
N GLN A 153 1.02 22.92 -5.04
CA GLN A 153 -0.30 22.85 -4.40
C GLN A 153 -0.21 22.35 -2.95
N SER A 154 0.66 21.37 -2.68
CA SER A 154 0.84 20.80 -1.34
C SER A 154 1.44 21.83 -0.37
N TRP A 155 2.45 22.58 -0.80
CA TRP A 155 3.06 23.66 -0.02
C TRP A 155 2.08 24.80 0.25
N GLU A 156 1.29 25.22 -0.74
CA GLU A 156 0.27 26.25 -0.56
C GLU A 156 -0.80 25.82 0.46
N ASN A 157 -1.24 24.56 0.39
CA ASN A 157 -2.19 24.00 1.34
C ASN A 157 -1.62 23.98 2.78
N GLY A 158 -0.35 23.63 2.94
CA GLY A 158 0.34 23.67 4.24
C GLY A 158 0.45 25.09 4.80
N TRP A 159 0.81 26.07 3.97
CA TRP A 159 0.89 27.48 4.36
C TRP A 159 -0.46 28.05 4.77
N MET A 160 -1.53 27.73 4.02
CA MET A 160 -2.89 28.14 4.34
C MET A 160 -3.40 27.50 5.63
N GLN A 161 -3.11 26.21 5.86
CA GLN A 161 -3.47 25.55 7.12
C GLN A 161 -2.83 26.25 8.33
N ALA A 162 -1.56 26.61 8.24
CA ALA A 162 -0.88 27.33 9.32
C ALA A 162 -1.48 28.74 9.55
N LEU A 163 -1.98 29.40 8.50
CA LEU A 163 -2.68 30.68 8.63
C LEU A 163 -4.03 30.50 9.34
N ASP A 164 -4.80 29.49 8.98
CA ASP A 164 -6.08 29.17 9.62
C ASP A 164 -5.87 28.80 11.10
N ASP A 165 -4.89 27.96 11.42
CA ASP A 165 -4.54 27.60 12.80
C ASP A 165 -4.16 28.83 13.66
N GLU A 166 -3.39 29.77 13.09
CA GLU A 166 -3.04 31.02 13.78
C GLU A 166 -4.25 31.93 14.00
N SER A 167 -5.20 31.93 13.07
CA SER A 167 -6.44 32.70 13.21
C SER A 167 -7.39 32.13 14.28
N VAL A 168 -7.31 30.82 14.56
CA VAL A 168 -8.11 30.12 15.57
C VAL A 168 -7.45 30.12 16.95
N GLY A 169 -6.12 30.18 17.02
CA GLY A 169 -5.34 30.20 18.27
C GLY A 169 -5.19 31.58 18.94
N GLY A 170 -5.72 32.65 18.35
CA GLY A 170 -5.66 34.01 18.88
C GLY A 170 -6.99 34.46 19.49
N SER A 171 -7.24 34.13 20.75
CA SER A 171 -8.24 34.78 21.62
C SER A 171 -7.64 35.07 22.98
#